data_AF-A0AA39YCI4-F1
#
_entry.id   AF-A0AA39YCI4-F1
#
_cell.length_a   1.000
_cell.length_b   1.000
_cell.length_c   1.000
_cell.angle_alpha   90.00
_cell.angle_beta   90.00
_cell.angle_gamma   90.00
#
_symmetry.space_group_name_H-M   'P 1'
#
loop_
_entity.id
_entity.type
_entity.pdbx_description
1 polymer ?
#
loop_
_entity_poly.entity_id
_entity_poly.type
_entity_poly.pdbx_seq_one_letter_code
_entity_poly.pdbx_strand_id
1 'polypeptide(L)'
;MSKTGLIASKGFQRLTLKRSFLTLFHLLAHTPPTHANASPGLPLVINTWGGPFTAATDAAYLALLDPATSAIDAVEIGCATCERNQCDGTVGFGGSPDESCETTLDAMIMDGTSMKTGAVAGLRRVRDAISVARHVLEHTAHSLLVGDHATRFAVENGFREEDLSTPESREKCEAWRRANCQANYRINVLPDPATSCGPYTPVELDSLAEGYAGLLEPGSAAASHDTISMVAIHASGVMAAGTSTNGASHKVPGRVGDGPIVGSGSYVDGEVGGCGATGDGDVMMRFLPCYQAVENLRQGMSPQEAAQDVVKRMLRKYPRMSSGIVVVNSKGEHGGAGSGWTFTYAVRGSGMNATQVITVPPVEADREELSGRATASNLRLLQQEL
;
A
#
# COMPACT_ATOMS: atom_id res chain seq x y z
N MET A 1 27.57 80.20 9.60
CA MET A 1 27.00 80.87 10.80
C MET A 1 26.05 81.96 10.33
N SER A 2 24.73 81.75 10.40
CA SER A 2 23.74 82.83 10.50
C SER A 2 22.43 82.20 10.96
N LYS A 3 21.88 82.72 12.06
CA LYS A 3 20.58 82.35 12.64
C LYS A 3 19.66 83.58 12.52
N THR A 4 18.36 83.30 12.71
CA THR A 4 17.15 84.15 12.72
C THR A 4 16.52 84.43 11.35
N GLY A 5 15.25 84.15 11.08
CA GLY A 5 14.13 83.55 11.85
C GLY A 5 12.81 83.83 11.12
N LEU A 6 11.72 83.08 11.39
CA LEU A 6 10.32 83.55 11.54
C LEU A 6 9.32 82.39 11.72
N ILE A 7 8.13 82.75 12.19
CA ILE A 7 7.07 81.99 12.88
C ILE A 7 5.89 81.60 11.94
N ALA A 8 5.03 80.67 12.42
CA ALA A 8 3.61 80.40 12.07
C ALA A 8 3.39 79.20 11.12
N SER A 9 2.35 78.35 11.20
CA SER A 9 1.04 78.37 11.89
C SER A 9 0.51 76.93 12.06
N LYS A 10 -0.53 76.74 12.88
CA LYS A 10 -1.26 75.47 13.09
C LYS A 10 -2.21 75.15 11.92
N GLY A 11 -2.34 73.87 11.55
CA GLY A 11 -3.37 73.40 10.63
C GLY A 11 -3.64 71.90 10.78
N PHE A 12 -4.84 71.55 11.21
CA PHE A 12 -5.37 70.21 11.48
C PHE A 12 -5.86 69.59 10.16
N GLN A 13 -5.39 68.41 9.74
CA GLN A 13 -6.01 67.68 8.62
C GLN A 13 -5.96 66.15 8.77
N ARG A 14 -7.07 65.56 8.36
CA ARG A 14 -7.63 64.22 8.63
C ARG A 14 -6.77 63.04 8.17
N LEU A 15 -6.75 62.01 9.02
CA LEU A 15 -6.28 60.66 8.74
C LEU A 15 -7.16 60.01 7.65
N THR A 16 -6.57 59.65 6.51
CA THR A 16 -7.21 58.84 5.47
C THR A 16 -6.51 57.49 5.37
N LEU A 17 -7.26 56.43 5.64
CA LEU A 17 -6.82 55.04 5.66
C LEU A 17 -6.66 54.55 4.20
N LYS A 18 -5.42 54.38 3.72
CA LYS A 18 -5.14 53.74 2.43
C LYS A 18 -5.30 52.22 2.58
N ARG A 19 -6.30 51.64 1.90
CA ARG A 19 -6.48 50.19 1.77
C ARG A 19 -5.38 49.63 0.85
N SER A 20 -4.50 48.79 1.40
CA SER A 20 -3.62 47.90 0.63
C SER A 20 -4.46 46.83 -0.06
N PHE A 21 -4.31 46.71 -1.37
CA PHE A 21 -4.79 45.56 -2.14
C PHE A 21 -3.81 44.40 -1.90
N LEU A 22 -4.22 43.42 -1.10
CA LEU A 22 -3.57 42.12 -1.04
C LEU A 22 -4.11 41.28 -2.20
N THR A 23 -3.24 40.91 -3.14
CA THR A 23 -3.53 39.97 -4.23
C THR A 23 -3.78 38.59 -3.62
N LEU A 24 -5.04 38.15 -3.63
CA LEU A 24 -5.45 36.82 -3.18
C LEU A 24 -5.06 35.80 -4.25
N PHE A 25 -3.97 35.05 -4.03
CA PHE A 25 -3.73 33.82 -4.77
C PHE A 25 -4.86 32.84 -4.43
N HIS A 26 -5.75 32.55 -5.39
CA HIS A 26 -6.68 31.43 -5.25
C HIS A 26 -5.88 30.12 -5.24
N LEU A 27 -5.80 29.50 -4.06
CA LEU A 27 -5.56 28.07 -3.95
C LEU A 27 -6.70 27.39 -4.72
N LEU A 28 -6.40 26.80 -5.88
CA LEU A 28 -7.32 25.88 -6.54
C LEU A 28 -7.48 24.67 -5.63
N ALA A 29 -8.61 24.61 -4.91
CA ALA A 29 -9.05 23.41 -4.23
C ALA A 29 -9.19 22.30 -5.29
N HIS A 30 -8.26 21.35 -5.29
CA HIS A 30 -8.34 20.18 -6.15
C HIS A 30 -9.44 19.29 -5.58
N THR A 31 -10.61 19.30 -6.20
CA THR A 31 -11.63 18.31 -5.90
C THR A 31 -11.08 16.93 -6.25
N PRO A 32 -11.10 15.96 -5.33
CA PRO A 32 -10.64 14.60 -5.63
C PRO A 32 -11.41 14.07 -6.85
N PRO A 33 -10.76 13.31 -7.75
CA PRO A 33 -11.42 12.80 -8.94
C PRO A 33 -12.62 11.94 -8.53
N THR A 34 -13.80 12.33 -9.02
CA THR A 34 -15.07 11.63 -8.76
C THR A 34 -15.39 10.59 -9.83
N HIS A 35 -14.61 10.53 -10.90
CA HIS A 35 -14.86 9.67 -12.05
C HIS A 35 -13.71 8.70 -12.27
N ALA A 36 -14.05 7.45 -12.62
CA ALA A 36 -13.08 6.49 -13.10
C ALA A 36 -12.46 6.93 -14.43
N ASN A 37 -11.20 6.55 -14.64
CA ASN A 37 -10.54 6.68 -15.93
C ASN A 37 -11.16 5.68 -16.91
N ALA A 38 -11.33 6.13 -18.15
CA ALA A 38 -11.83 5.29 -19.23
C ALA A 38 -10.83 4.16 -19.54
N SER A 39 -11.35 3.05 -20.07
CA SER A 39 -10.53 1.91 -20.47
C SER A 39 -9.54 2.29 -21.58
N PRO A 40 -8.23 2.01 -21.41
CA PRO A 40 -7.25 2.15 -22.48
C PRO A 40 -7.29 1.00 -23.50
N GLY A 41 -8.26 0.08 -23.41
CA GLY A 41 -8.40 -1.08 -24.31
C GLY A 41 -7.65 -2.32 -23.83
N LEU A 42 -8.15 -3.50 -24.22
CA LEU A 42 -7.57 -4.81 -23.88
C LEU A 42 -6.58 -5.31 -24.96
N PRO A 43 -5.54 -6.09 -24.60
CA PRO A 43 -5.16 -6.48 -23.24
C PRO A 43 -4.75 -5.27 -22.39
N LEU A 44 -4.84 -5.41 -21.06
CA LEU A 44 -4.56 -4.35 -20.10
C LEU A 44 -3.74 -4.91 -18.95
N VAL A 45 -2.75 -4.15 -18.49
CA VAL A 45 -2.02 -4.40 -17.24
C VAL A 45 -2.04 -3.14 -16.40
N ILE A 46 -2.27 -3.33 -15.10
CA ILE A 46 -2.27 -2.25 -14.11
C ILE A 46 -1.61 -2.74 -12.81
N ASN A 47 -0.76 -1.91 -12.20
CA ASN A 47 -0.16 -2.23 -10.91
C ASN A 47 0.08 -0.99 -10.03
N THR A 48 0.24 -1.23 -8.73
CA THR A 48 0.68 -0.23 -7.76
C THR A 48 2.04 0.37 -8.14
N TRP A 49 2.19 1.67 -7.90
CA TRP A 49 3.38 2.49 -8.12
C TRP A 49 3.76 2.74 -9.58
N GLY A 50 4.33 3.92 -9.83
CA GLY A 50 5.03 4.28 -11.07
C GLY A 50 6.54 4.13 -10.93
N GLY A 51 7.32 4.90 -11.70
CA GLY A 51 8.78 4.91 -11.57
C GLY A 51 9.40 3.53 -11.86
N PRO A 52 10.19 2.93 -10.93
CA PRO A 52 10.80 1.60 -11.14
C PRO A 52 9.79 0.49 -11.49
N PHE A 53 8.53 0.63 -11.07
CA PHE A 53 7.50 -0.38 -11.26
C PHE A 53 6.91 -0.40 -12.67
N THR A 54 7.14 0.63 -13.50
CA THR A 54 6.65 0.62 -14.89
C THR A 54 7.29 -0.49 -15.72
N ALA A 55 8.51 -0.93 -15.35
CA ALA A 55 9.16 -2.06 -15.99
C ALA A 55 8.36 -3.37 -15.83
N ALA A 56 7.69 -3.55 -14.68
CA ALA A 56 6.81 -4.69 -14.45
C ALA A 56 5.54 -4.59 -15.32
N THR A 57 4.93 -3.39 -15.39
CA THR A 57 3.78 -3.13 -16.26
C THR A 57 4.11 -3.44 -17.73
N ASP A 58 5.26 -2.95 -18.21
CA ASP A 58 5.70 -3.14 -19.58
C ASP A 58 6.01 -4.61 -19.87
N ALA A 59 6.71 -5.31 -18.97
CA ALA A 59 7.04 -6.72 -19.16
C ALA A 59 5.77 -7.60 -19.27
N ALA A 60 4.83 -7.42 -18.36
CA ALA A 60 3.56 -8.14 -18.37
C ALA A 60 2.71 -7.81 -19.61
N TYR A 61 2.59 -6.53 -19.95
CA TYR A 61 1.79 -6.09 -21.11
C TYR A 61 2.38 -6.61 -22.42
N LEU A 62 3.70 -6.52 -22.59
CA LEU A 62 4.38 -7.02 -23.80
C LEU A 62 4.22 -8.54 -23.94
N ALA A 63 4.20 -9.29 -22.83
CA ALA A 63 3.95 -10.72 -22.85
C ALA A 63 2.54 -11.07 -23.36
N LEU A 64 1.53 -10.26 -23.00
CA LEU A 64 0.14 -10.43 -23.47
C LEU A 64 -0.07 -10.10 -24.96
N LEU A 65 0.94 -9.59 -25.66
CA LEU A 65 0.88 -9.41 -27.11
C LEU A 65 1.03 -10.74 -27.85
N ASP A 66 1.59 -11.76 -27.20
CA ASP A 66 1.55 -13.14 -27.69
C ASP A 66 0.21 -13.78 -27.26
N PRO A 67 -0.65 -14.21 -28.21
CA PRO A 67 -1.92 -14.88 -27.89
C PRO A 67 -1.78 -16.18 -27.10
N ALA A 68 -0.58 -16.77 -27.03
CA ALA A 68 -0.32 -17.96 -26.21
C ALA A 68 -0.10 -17.63 -24.73
N THR A 69 0.15 -16.36 -24.37
CA THR A 69 0.37 -15.92 -22.99
C THR A 69 -0.97 -15.65 -22.30
N SER A 70 -1.25 -16.39 -21.23
CA SER A 70 -2.45 -16.17 -20.42
C SER A 70 -2.31 -14.97 -19.47
N ALA A 71 -3.42 -14.54 -18.87
CA ALA A 71 -3.39 -13.47 -17.87
C ALA A 71 -2.53 -13.81 -16.65
N ILE A 72 -2.55 -15.08 -16.19
CA ILE A 72 -1.76 -15.51 -15.04
C ILE A 72 -0.26 -15.55 -15.38
N ASP A 73 0.12 -15.92 -16.61
CA ASP A 73 1.50 -15.82 -17.09
C ASP A 73 2.00 -14.37 -17.06
N ALA A 74 1.17 -13.43 -17.51
CA ALA A 74 1.53 -12.02 -17.52
C ALA A 74 1.75 -11.45 -16.11
N VAL A 75 0.90 -11.82 -15.14
CA VAL A 75 1.08 -11.44 -13.73
C VAL A 75 2.39 -11.99 -13.18
N GLU A 76 2.70 -13.27 -13.40
CA GLU A 76 3.96 -13.86 -12.97
C GLU A 76 5.16 -13.11 -13.58
N ILE A 77 5.16 -12.89 -14.90
CA ILE A 77 6.23 -12.19 -15.62
C ILE A 77 6.42 -10.77 -15.07
N GLY A 78 5.33 -10.03 -14.83
CA GLY A 78 5.37 -8.68 -14.30
C GLY A 78 5.95 -8.62 -12.90
N CYS A 79 5.39 -9.38 -11.96
CA CYS A 79 5.86 -9.44 -10.58
C CYS A 79 7.31 -9.94 -10.49
N ALA A 80 7.68 -11.01 -11.23
CA ALA A 80 9.05 -11.54 -11.25
C ALA A 80 10.05 -10.55 -11.86
N THR A 81 9.62 -9.68 -12.78
CA THR A 81 10.45 -8.57 -13.26
C THR A 81 10.79 -7.61 -12.14
N CYS A 82 9.81 -7.31 -11.28
CA CYS A 82 10.02 -6.41 -10.16
C CYS A 82 10.86 -7.04 -9.03
N GLU A 83 10.68 -8.33 -8.76
CA GLU A 83 11.51 -9.11 -7.84
C GLU A 83 12.99 -9.12 -8.27
N ARG A 84 13.26 -9.32 -9.56
CA ARG A 84 14.62 -9.31 -10.12
C ARG A 84 15.24 -7.93 -10.15
N ASN A 85 14.46 -6.91 -10.50
CA ASN A 85 14.94 -5.52 -10.58
C ASN A 85 15.04 -4.85 -9.20
N GLN A 86 14.52 -5.51 -8.16
CA GLN A 86 14.39 -4.94 -6.82
C GLN A 86 13.74 -3.55 -6.89
N CYS A 87 12.55 -3.45 -7.54
CA CYS A 87 11.86 -2.16 -7.71
C CYS A 87 11.88 -1.41 -6.38
N ASP A 88 12.47 -0.20 -6.39
CA ASP A 88 12.76 0.68 -5.24
C ASP A 88 13.43 0.07 -3.99
N GLY A 89 13.74 -1.21 -4.02
CA GLY A 89 14.22 -1.99 -2.88
C GLY A 89 13.13 -2.53 -1.96
N THR A 90 11.84 -2.51 -2.30
CA THR A 90 10.77 -3.11 -1.46
C THR A 90 10.18 -4.41 -2.02
N VAL A 91 10.63 -4.84 -3.21
CA VAL A 91 10.21 -6.08 -3.85
C VAL A 91 11.42 -6.96 -4.13
N GLY A 92 11.29 -8.26 -3.92
CA GLY A 92 12.40 -9.22 -4.10
C GLY A 92 13.48 -9.11 -3.02
N PHE A 93 14.65 -9.67 -3.33
CA PHE A 93 15.75 -9.87 -2.38
C PHE A 93 16.42 -8.55 -1.93
N GLY A 94 17.15 -8.57 -0.81
CA GLY A 94 18.02 -7.48 -0.32
C GLY A 94 17.36 -6.21 0.23
N GLY A 95 16.06 -6.03 0.04
CA GLY A 95 15.44 -4.73 0.25
C GLY A 95 15.16 -4.34 1.71
N SER A 96 14.41 -5.20 2.40
CA SER A 96 13.88 -5.00 3.75
C SER A 96 14.17 -6.21 4.63
N PRO A 97 15.38 -6.32 5.22
CA PRO A 97 15.67 -7.41 6.14
C PRO A 97 14.90 -7.24 7.45
N ASP A 98 14.57 -8.34 8.12
CA ASP A 98 13.93 -8.35 9.43
C ASP A 98 14.91 -7.95 10.56
N GLU A 99 14.44 -7.96 11.81
CA GLU A 99 15.26 -7.58 12.97
C GLU A 99 16.43 -8.56 13.24
N SER A 100 16.37 -9.79 12.68
CA SER A 100 17.47 -10.76 12.66
C SER A 100 18.43 -10.56 11.48
N CYS A 101 18.12 -9.57 10.64
CA CYS A 101 18.81 -9.20 9.42
C CYS A 101 18.70 -10.22 8.27
N GLU A 102 17.59 -10.95 8.22
CA GLU A 102 17.26 -11.84 7.11
C GLU A 102 16.17 -11.23 6.23
N THR A 103 16.33 -11.29 4.91
CA THR A 103 15.27 -10.96 3.98
C THR A 103 14.34 -12.16 3.79
N THR A 104 13.05 -11.95 3.99
CA THR A 104 11.99 -12.94 3.70
C THR A 104 10.96 -12.32 2.77
N LEU A 105 10.44 -13.13 1.84
CA LEU A 105 9.56 -12.67 0.77
C LEU A 105 8.13 -13.17 0.97
N ASP A 106 7.17 -12.33 0.60
CA ASP A 106 5.75 -12.62 0.62
C ASP A 106 5.20 -12.44 -0.80
N ALA A 107 4.45 -13.42 -1.31
CA ALA A 107 3.82 -13.32 -2.63
C ALA A 107 2.52 -14.12 -2.72
N MET A 108 1.60 -13.68 -3.58
CA MET A 108 0.42 -14.44 -3.98
C MET A 108 0.08 -14.25 -5.45
N ILE A 109 -0.60 -15.23 -6.03
CA ILE A 109 -1.17 -15.18 -7.38
C ILE A 109 -2.55 -15.82 -7.40
N MET A 110 -3.46 -15.28 -8.20
CA MET A 110 -4.85 -15.70 -8.29
C MET A 110 -5.33 -15.71 -9.74
N ASP A 111 -5.96 -16.80 -10.14
CA ASP A 111 -6.70 -16.91 -11.40
C ASP A 111 -8.14 -16.43 -11.20
N GLY A 112 -8.55 -15.42 -11.97
CA GLY A 112 -9.89 -14.83 -11.88
C GLY A 112 -10.99 -15.70 -12.48
N THR A 113 -10.65 -16.79 -13.18
CA THR A 113 -11.64 -17.70 -13.76
C THR A 113 -12.04 -18.80 -12.77
N SER A 114 -11.05 -19.51 -12.22
CA SER A 114 -11.29 -20.64 -11.31
C SER A 114 -11.36 -20.24 -9.84
N MET A 115 -11.01 -18.99 -9.52
CA MET A 115 -10.81 -18.50 -8.16
C MET A 115 -9.69 -19.22 -7.40
N LYS A 116 -8.89 -20.07 -8.08
CA LYS A 116 -7.74 -20.74 -7.46
C LYS A 116 -6.67 -19.70 -7.14
N THR A 117 -6.02 -19.93 -6.02
CA THR A 117 -4.98 -19.07 -5.46
C THR A 117 -3.79 -19.90 -5.03
N GLY A 118 -2.61 -19.32 -5.12
CA GLY A 118 -1.39 -19.84 -4.52
C GLY A 118 -0.61 -18.70 -3.91
N ALA A 119 0.02 -18.97 -2.77
CA ALA A 119 0.71 -17.96 -2.00
C ALA A 119 1.85 -18.57 -1.18
N VAL A 120 2.84 -17.73 -0.91
CA VAL A 120 3.94 -18.01 0.01
C VAL A 120 4.13 -16.83 0.94
N ALA A 121 4.40 -17.11 2.22
CA ALA A 121 4.66 -16.06 3.20
C ALA A 121 5.89 -16.39 4.05
N GLY A 122 6.67 -15.36 4.37
CA GLY A 122 7.96 -15.51 5.01
C GLY A 122 8.87 -16.48 4.25
N LEU A 123 8.79 -16.51 2.90
CA LEU A 123 9.61 -17.38 2.07
C LEU A 123 11.07 -17.01 2.26
N ARG A 124 11.88 -18.01 2.61
CA ARG A 124 13.30 -17.84 2.91
C ARG A 124 14.12 -18.40 1.76
N ARG A 125 15.23 -17.75 1.45
CA ARG A 125 16.30 -18.30 0.62
C ARG A 125 15.88 -18.72 -0.81
N VAL A 126 14.82 -18.16 -1.37
CA VAL A 126 14.40 -18.36 -2.77
C VAL A 126 13.99 -17.01 -3.34
N ARG A 127 14.54 -16.61 -4.49
CA ARG A 127 14.30 -15.27 -5.07
C ARG A 127 12.92 -15.13 -5.72
N ASP A 128 12.48 -16.18 -6.41
CA ASP A 128 11.34 -16.13 -7.33
C ASP A 128 10.01 -16.35 -6.59
N ALA A 129 9.67 -15.46 -5.66
CA ALA A 129 8.56 -15.67 -4.73
C ALA A 129 7.20 -15.81 -5.43
N ILE A 130 6.91 -14.98 -6.44
CA ILE A 130 5.67 -15.09 -7.22
C ILE A 130 5.58 -16.42 -8.00
N SER A 131 6.70 -16.91 -8.51
CA SER A 131 6.76 -18.19 -9.21
C SER A 131 6.56 -19.37 -8.25
N VAL A 132 7.09 -19.30 -7.04
CA VAL A 132 6.78 -20.31 -6.00
C VAL A 132 5.30 -20.25 -5.63
N ALA A 133 4.70 -19.05 -5.50
CA ALA A 133 3.27 -18.91 -5.27
C ALA A 133 2.43 -19.53 -6.41
N ARG A 134 2.87 -19.38 -7.67
CA ARG A 134 2.26 -20.07 -8.82
C ARG A 134 2.38 -21.59 -8.71
N HIS A 135 3.52 -22.13 -8.29
CA HIS A 135 3.67 -23.57 -8.05
C HIS A 135 2.75 -24.07 -6.93
N VAL A 136 2.48 -23.28 -5.89
CA VAL A 136 1.48 -23.64 -4.87
C VAL A 136 0.09 -23.78 -5.51
N LEU A 137 -0.29 -22.84 -6.37
CA LEU A 137 -1.56 -22.85 -7.11
C LEU A 137 -1.71 -24.09 -8.01
N GLU A 138 -0.65 -24.43 -8.74
CA GLU A 138 -0.68 -25.46 -9.80
C GLU A 138 -0.42 -26.88 -9.28
N HIS A 139 0.40 -27.04 -8.24
CA HIS A 139 0.90 -28.36 -7.81
C HIS A 139 0.44 -28.77 -6.41
N THR A 140 -0.47 -28.03 -5.79
CA THR A 140 -1.06 -28.41 -4.52
C THR A 140 -2.57 -28.18 -4.51
N ALA A 141 -3.25 -28.79 -3.53
CA ALA A 141 -4.63 -28.46 -3.19
C ALA A 141 -4.71 -27.36 -2.10
N HIS A 142 -3.56 -26.83 -1.67
CA HIS A 142 -3.44 -25.77 -0.67
C HIS A 142 -3.29 -24.40 -1.35
N SER A 143 -3.57 -23.34 -0.60
CA SER A 143 -3.48 -21.96 -1.12
C SER A 143 -2.30 -21.17 -0.56
N LEU A 144 -1.73 -21.55 0.58
CA LEU A 144 -0.67 -20.79 1.24
C LEU A 144 0.32 -21.74 1.94
N LEU A 145 1.61 -21.60 1.64
CA LEU A 145 2.72 -22.24 2.36
C LEU A 145 3.61 -21.18 3.01
N VAL A 146 4.27 -21.50 4.13
CA VAL A 146 5.04 -20.50 4.88
C VAL A 146 6.43 -20.96 5.32
N GLY A 147 7.33 -19.99 5.49
CA GLY A 147 8.63 -20.19 6.13
C GLY A 147 9.55 -21.18 5.40
N ASP A 148 10.36 -21.91 6.17
CA ASP A 148 11.29 -22.92 5.64
C ASP A 148 10.58 -24.09 4.94
N HIS A 149 9.31 -24.35 5.27
CA HIS A 149 8.54 -25.38 4.58
C HIS A 149 8.11 -24.94 3.18
N ALA A 150 7.85 -23.65 2.96
CA ALA A 150 7.67 -23.10 1.61
C ALA A 150 8.97 -23.18 0.80
N THR A 151 10.12 -22.91 1.43
CA THR A 151 11.44 -23.08 0.79
C THR A 151 11.68 -24.53 0.36
N ARG A 152 11.37 -25.51 1.23
CA ARG A 152 11.50 -26.93 0.89
C ARG A 152 10.63 -27.32 -0.29
N PHE A 153 9.36 -26.90 -0.28
CA PHE A 153 8.45 -27.10 -1.40
C PHE A 153 9.01 -26.49 -2.69
N ALA A 154 9.55 -25.27 -2.64
CA ALA A 154 10.18 -24.63 -3.78
C ALA A 154 11.36 -25.47 -4.32
N VAL A 155 12.26 -25.93 -3.45
CA VAL A 155 13.40 -26.77 -3.86
C VAL A 155 12.94 -28.10 -4.49
N GLU A 156 11.91 -28.75 -3.93
CA GLU A 156 11.31 -29.96 -4.50
C GLU A 156 10.70 -29.72 -5.89
N ASN A 157 10.32 -28.47 -6.19
CA ASN A 157 9.78 -28.03 -7.47
C ASN A 157 10.86 -27.43 -8.42
N GLY A 158 12.14 -27.53 -8.07
CA GLY A 158 13.24 -27.12 -8.93
C GLY A 158 13.74 -25.69 -8.76
N PHE A 159 13.22 -24.94 -7.78
CA PHE A 159 13.75 -23.62 -7.43
C PHE A 159 15.09 -23.75 -6.70
N ARG A 160 15.94 -22.74 -6.84
CA ARG A 160 17.26 -22.70 -6.20
C ARG A 160 17.19 -22.08 -4.82
N GLU A 161 17.76 -22.76 -3.83
CA GLU A 161 18.01 -22.18 -2.52
C GLU A 161 19.30 -21.33 -2.53
N GLU A 162 19.21 -20.06 -2.10
CA GLU A 162 20.33 -19.12 -2.05
C GLU A 162 20.13 -17.98 -1.03
N ASP A 163 21.20 -17.28 -0.68
CA ASP A 163 21.13 -16.12 0.20
C ASP A 163 20.43 -14.93 -0.48
N LEU A 164 19.42 -14.35 0.18
CA LEU A 164 18.64 -13.21 -0.30
C LEU A 164 19.24 -11.86 0.11
N SER A 165 20.32 -11.85 0.89
CA SER A 165 21.00 -10.61 1.28
C SER A 165 21.83 -10.03 0.14
N THR A 166 21.91 -8.70 0.11
CA THR A 166 22.84 -7.92 -0.71
C THR A 166 23.79 -7.11 0.17
N PRO A 167 24.90 -6.57 -0.36
CA PRO A 167 25.76 -5.63 0.38
C PRO A 167 24.96 -4.48 1.01
N GLU A 168 24.01 -3.91 0.28
CA GLU A 168 23.15 -2.81 0.75
C GLU A 168 22.25 -3.26 1.90
N SER A 169 21.66 -4.47 1.82
CA SER A 169 20.83 -5.03 2.89
C SER A 169 21.61 -5.22 4.20
N ARG A 170 22.88 -5.61 4.09
CA ARG A 170 23.78 -5.82 5.21
C ARG A 170 24.17 -4.49 5.84
N GLU A 171 24.48 -3.49 5.00
CA GLU A 171 24.75 -2.13 5.47
C GLU A 171 23.53 -1.51 6.18
N LYS A 172 22.31 -1.67 5.63
CA LYS A 172 21.07 -1.24 6.28
C LYS A 172 20.91 -1.88 7.66
N CYS A 173 21.12 -3.19 7.78
CA CYS A 173 21.09 -3.90 9.06
C CYS A 173 22.13 -3.34 10.05
N GLU A 174 23.37 -3.14 9.61
CA GLU A 174 24.43 -2.61 10.48
C GLU A 174 24.15 -1.17 10.92
N ALA A 175 23.62 -0.34 10.03
CA ALA A 175 23.18 1.02 10.35
C ALA A 175 22.04 1.02 11.38
N TRP A 176 21.04 0.16 11.19
CA TRP A 176 19.92 0.00 12.13
C TRP A 176 20.38 -0.45 13.52
N ARG A 177 21.30 -1.42 13.61
CA ARG A 177 21.91 -1.85 14.88
C ARG A 177 22.69 -0.73 15.55
N ARG A 178 23.47 0.05 14.79
CA ARG A 178 24.17 1.24 15.29
C ARG A 178 23.21 2.34 15.77
N ALA A 179 22.01 2.37 15.24
CA ALA A 179 20.94 3.29 15.62
C ALA A 179 20.04 2.74 16.76
N ASN A 180 20.56 1.84 17.60
CA ASN A 180 19.82 1.20 18.70
C ASN A 180 18.51 0.54 18.23
N CYS A 181 18.55 -0.09 17.07
CA CYS A 181 17.43 -0.83 16.51
C CYS A 181 16.18 0.02 16.28
N GLN A 182 16.35 1.26 15.82
CA GLN A 182 15.25 2.17 15.50
C GLN A 182 15.12 2.45 14.00
N ALA A 183 13.90 2.53 13.46
CA ALA A 183 12.62 2.20 14.12
C ALA A 183 12.45 0.67 14.29
N ASN A 184 11.57 0.23 15.20
CA ASN A 184 11.15 -1.17 15.32
C ASN A 184 9.65 -1.30 15.65
N TYR A 185 9.18 -2.55 15.67
CA TYR A 185 7.76 -2.92 15.81
C TYR A 185 7.42 -3.53 17.18
N ARG A 186 8.35 -3.50 18.13
CA ARG A 186 8.15 -4.09 19.46
C ARG A 186 7.39 -3.09 20.34
N ILE A 187 6.30 -3.55 20.95
CA ILE A 187 5.46 -2.76 21.86
C ILE A 187 5.15 -3.60 23.09
N ASN A 188 4.91 -2.96 24.24
CA ASN A 188 4.56 -3.62 25.51
C ASN A 188 5.56 -4.71 25.91
N VAL A 189 6.85 -4.40 25.82
CA VAL A 189 7.96 -5.28 26.20
C VAL A 189 9.00 -4.55 27.05
N LEU A 190 9.81 -5.32 27.78
CA LEU A 190 10.97 -4.84 28.54
C LEU A 190 12.26 -5.52 28.03
N PRO A 191 13.41 -4.83 27.99
CA PRO A 191 13.58 -3.40 28.22
C PRO A 191 12.85 -2.55 27.16
N ASP A 192 12.69 -1.25 27.41
CA ASP A 192 11.97 -0.33 26.53
C ASP A 192 12.50 -0.41 25.08
N PRO A 193 11.65 -0.80 24.11
CA PRO A 193 12.07 -0.99 22.73
C PRO A 193 12.47 0.30 22.03
N ALA A 194 12.19 1.50 22.57
CA ALA A 194 12.68 2.76 22.02
C ALA A 194 14.18 3.00 22.31
N THR A 195 14.76 2.27 23.27
CA THR A 195 16.14 2.51 23.76
C THR A 195 17.02 1.26 23.79
N SER A 196 16.46 0.09 23.52
CA SER A 196 17.16 -1.19 23.53
C SER A 196 16.89 -1.99 22.25
N CYS A 197 17.78 -2.92 21.93
CA CYS A 197 17.61 -3.93 20.89
C CYS A 197 17.07 -5.27 21.44
N GLY A 198 16.68 -5.30 22.72
CA GLY A 198 16.34 -6.53 23.43
C GLY A 198 17.58 -7.31 23.93
N PRO A 199 17.45 -8.61 24.24
CA PRO A 199 16.25 -9.43 24.08
C PRO A 199 15.07 -8.89 24.89
N TYR A 200 13.87 -9.02 24.33
CA TYR A 200 12.65 -8.49 24.89
C TYR A 200 11.89 -9.55 25.70
N THR A 201 11.32 -9.13 26.81
CA THR A 201 10.38 -9.89 27.63
C THR A 201 9.01 -9.22 27.57
N PRO A 202 7.92 -9.94 27.27
CA PRO A 202 6.58 -9.37 27.25
C PRO A 202 6.19 -8.77 28.60
N VAL A 203 5.47 -7.65 28.56
CA VAL A 203 4.73 -7.14 29.72
C VAL A 203 3.37 -7.84 29.75
N GLU A 204 2.96 -8.34 30.92
CA GLU A 204 1.62 -8.90 31.09
C GLU A 204 0.56 -7.80 30.91
N LEU A 205 -0.41 -8.04 30.03
CA LEU A 205 -1.51 -7.12 29.76
C LEU A 205 -2.81 -7.71 30.31
N ASP A 206 -3.55 -6.90 31.08
CA ASP A 206 -4.91 -7.23 31.51
C ASP A 206 -5.92 -6.67 30.50
N SER A 207 -6.61 -7.56 29.79
CA SER A 207 -7.65 -7.18 28.81
C SER A 207 -8.88 -6.52 29.43
N LEU A 208 -9.06 -6.63 30.75
CA LEU A 208 -10.16 -5.99 31.49
C LEU A 208 -9.76 -4.63 32.03
N ALA A 209 -8.47 -4.28 32.02
CA ALA A 209 -7.99 -3.01 32.52
C ALA A 209 -8.46 -1.84 31.65
N GLU A 210 -8.83 -0.76 32.31
CA GLU A 210 -9.10 0.52 31.64
C GLU A 210 -7.82 0.96 30.91
N GLY A 211 -7.91 1.14 29.59
CA GLY A 211 -6.77 1.51 28.74
C GLY A 211 -6.08 0.37 28.00
N TYR A 212 -6.48 -0.91 28.17
CA TYR A 212 -5.94 -2.04 27.38
C TYR A 212 -5.96 -1.77 25.87
N ALA A 213 -7.08 -1.21 25.37
CA ALA A 213 -7.20 -0.83 23.97
C ALA A 213 -6.09 0.13 23.53
N GLY A 214 -5.80 1.16 24.34
CA GLY A 214 -4.73 2.13 24.08
C GLY A 214 -3.32 1.55 24.11
N LEU A 215 -3.10 0.46 24.86
CA LEU A 215 -1.84 -0.28 24.85
C LEU A 215 -1.66 -1.10 23.57
N LEU A 216 -2.75 -1.49 22.93
CA LEU A 216 -2.73 -2.24 21.67
C LEU A 216 -2.83 -1.35 20.43
N GLU A 217 -3.20 -0.07 20.57
CA GLU A 217 -3.23 0.86 19.45
C GLU A 217 -1.81 1.11 18.97
N PRO A 218 -1.39 0.53 17.82
CA PRO A 218 -0.12 0.89 17.27
C PRO A 218 -0.27 2.36 16.87
N GLY A 219 0.62 3.22 17.38
CA GLY A 219 0.78 4.51 16.73
C GLY A 219 1.01 4.24 15.25
N SER A 220 0.12 4.71 14.39
CA SER A 220 0.15 4.51 12.92
C SER A 220 1.31 5.26 12.25
N ALA A 221 2.44 5.39 12.96
CA ALA A 221 3.67 6.02 12.53
C ALA A 221 4.69 5.00 12.02
N ALA A 222 4.32 3.70 11.92
CA ALA A 222 5.15 2.74 11.23
C ALA A 222 5.40 3.24 9.80
N ALA A 223 6.67 3.28 9.40
CA ALA A 223 7.04 3.59 8.03
C ALA A 223 6.39 2.53 7.14
N SER A 224 5.45 2.98 6.31
CA SER A 224 4.79 2.11 5.36
C SER A 224 5.75 1.77 4.22
N HIS A 225 5.60 0.58 3.65
CA HIS A 225 6.48 0.06 2.60
C HIS A 225 5.74 -0.08 1.27
N ASP A 226 6.50 0.01 0.19
CA ASP A 226 5.97 -0.19 -1.15
C ASP A 226 5.84 -1.70 -1.43
N THR A 227 4.97 -2.05 -2.37
CA THR A 227 4.58 -3.42 -2.72
C THR A 227 4.07 -3.39 -4.14
N ILE A 228 4.49 -4.36 -4.97
CA ILE A 228 3.88 -4.52 -6.28
C ILE A 228 2.65 -5.42 -6.15
N SER A 229 1.51 -4.88 -6.55
CA SER A 229 0.26 -5.61 -6.72
C SER A 229 -0.25 -5.31 -8.12
N MET A 230 -0.49 -6.35 -8.91
CA MET A 230 -0.74 -6.29 -10.35
C MET A 230 -2.04 -7.01 -10.70
N VAL A 231 -2.80 -6.43 -11.63
CA VAL A 231 -3.91 -7.09 -12.32
C VAL A 231 -3.61 -7.08 -13.82
N ALA A 232 -3.79 -8.23 -14.46
CA ALA A 232 -3.70 -8.37 -15.90
C ALA A 232 -5.04 -8.83 -16.46
N ILE A 233 -5.45 -8.22 -17.57
CA ILE A 233 -6.64 -8.58 -18.35
C ILE A 233 -6.16 -8.93 -19.76
N HIS A 234 -6.30 -10.20 -20.14
CA HIS A 234 -5.97 -10.67 -21.48
C HIS A 234 -6.97 -10.11 -22.52
N ALA A 235 -6.61 -10.16 -23.81
CA ALA A 235 -7.47 -9.69 -24.91
C ALA A 235 -8.85 -10.39 -24.96
N SER A 236 -8.95 -11.60 -24.43
CA SER A 236 -10.21 -12.35 -24.30
C SER A 236 -11.08 -11.92 -23.11
N GLY A 237 -10.58 -11.06 -22.23
CA GLY A 237 -11.24 -10.66 -20.98
C GLY A 237 -10.93 -11.54 -19.78
N VAL A 238 -10.15 -12.63 -19.93
CA VAL A 238 -9.67 -13.44 -18.79
C VAL A 238 -8.72 -12.60 -17.94
N MET A 239 -8.82 -12.73 -16.61
CA MET A 239 -8.08 -11.91 -15.66
C MET A 239 -7.30 -12.73 -14.65
N ALA A 240 -6.19 -12.18 -14.19
CA ALA A 240 -5.43 -12.68 -13.06
C ALA A 240 -4.91 -11.52 -12.23
N ALA A 241 -4.56 -11.78 -10.97
CA ALA A 241 -3.92 -10.81 -10.11
C ALA A 241 -2.84 -11.46 -9.25
N GLY A 242 -1.88 -10.65 -8.82
CA GLY A 242 -0.79 -11.12 -7.98
C GLY A 242 -0.07 -10.00 -7.26
N THR A 243 0.60 -10.36 -6.17
CA THR A 243 1.33 -9.42 -5.31
C THR A 243 2.68 -10.02 -4.94
N SER A 244 3.71 -9.19 -4.84
CA SER A 244 5.02 -9.57 -4.29
C SER A 244 5.64 -8.42 -3.49
N THR A 245 6.29 -8.76 -2.37
CA THR A 245 6.97 -7.81 -1.48
C THR A 245 8.02 -8.50 -0.61
N ASN A 246 9.00 -7.74 -0.12
CA ASN A 246 9.85 -8.17 1.00
C ASN A 246 9.39 -7.65 2.36
N GLY A 247 8.24 -6.97 2.40
CA GLY A 247 7.57 -6.52 3.60
C GLY A 247 8.26 -5.35 4.31
N ALA A 248 7.86 -5.11 5.55
CA ALA A 248 8.37 -4.00 6.33
C ALA A 248 9.84 -4.19 6.73
N SER A 249 10.66 -3.14 6.58
CA SER A 249 12.05 -3.12 7.02
C SER A 249 12.14 -3.26 8.53
N HIS A 250 13.01 -4.16 9.02
CA HIS A 250 13.21 -4.48 10.43
C HIS A 250 11.95 -5.00 11.14
N LYS A 251 11.06 -5.65 10.37
CA LYS A 251 9.93 -6.40 10.90
C LYS A 251 10.38 -7.45 11.92
N VAL A 252 9.49 -7.82 12.84
CA VAL A 252 9.73 -8.97 13.73
C VAL A 252 9.85 -10.23 12.87
N PRO A 253 10.85 -11.10 13.09
CA PRO A 253 11.01 -12.34 12.33
C PRO A 253 9.72 -13.16 12.33
N GLY A 254 9.31 -13.60 11.14
CA GLY A 254 8.03 -14.29 10.93
C GLY A 254 6.82 -13.37 10.70
N ARG A 255 6.96 -12.04 10.75
CA ARG A 255 5.90 -11.11 10.35
C ARG A 255 5.58 -11.29 8.87
N VAL A 256 4.29 -11.45 8.60
CA VAL A 256 3.69 -11.50 7.27
C VAL A 256 2.79 -10.28 7.11
N GLY A 257 2.89 -9.59 5.97
CA GLY A 257 2.04 -8.44 5.64
C GLY A 257 0.73 -8.83 4.95
N ASP A 258 0.08 -7.87 4.31
CA ASP A 258 -1.07 -8.08 3.43
C ASP A 258 -0.70 -8.76 2.11
N GLY A 259 0.55 -8.61 1.67
CA GLY A 259 1.06 -9.06 0.38
C GLY A 259 0.65 -10.48 -0.05
N PRO A 260 0.79 -11.52 0.79
CA PRO A 260 0.45 -12.89 0.41
C PRO A 260 -1.00 -13.26 0.77
N ILE A 261 -1.77 -12.33 1.35
CA ILE A 261 -3.14 -12.57 1.82
C ILE A 261 -4.10 -12.20 0.69
N VAL A 262 -4.69 -13.23 0.07
CA VAL A 262 -5.74 -13.10 -0.95
C VAL A 262 -6.88 -12.23 -0.41
N GLY A 263 -7.28 -11.21 -1.17
CA GLY A 263 -8.29 -10.25 -0.74
C GLY A 263 -7.73 -9.05 -0.01
N SER A 264 -6.49 -9.12 0.48
CA SER A 264 -5.78 -7.97 1.03
C SER A 264 -4.84 -7.35 0.00
N GLY A 265 -3.72 -8.01 -0.33
CA GLY A 265 -2.73 -7.48 -1.27
C GLY A 265 -3.25 -7.37 -2.71
N SER A 266 -3.85 -8.45 -3.22
CA SER A 266 -4.59 -8.44 -4.50
C SER A 266 -5.82 -9.32 -4.44
N TYR A 267 -6.78 -9.05 -5.34
CA TYR A 267 -7.95 -9.89 -5.55
C TYR A 267 -8.48 -9.73 -6.98
N VAL A 268 -9.04 -10.79 -7.56
CA VAL A 268 -9.65 -10.74 -8.88
C VAL A 268 -10.84 -11.70 -8.96
N ASP A 269 -11.89 -11.25 -9.63
CA ASP A 269 -13.02 -12.06 -10.08
C ASP A 269 -13.28 -11.69 -11.55
N GLY A 270 -13.16 -12.65 -12.46
CA GLY A 270 -13.23 -12.42 -13.90
C GLY A 270 -14.58 -11.87 -14.39
N GLU A 271 -15.66 -12.02 -13.62
CA GLU A 271 -16.97 -11.45 -13.95
C GLU A 271 -17.10 -9.98 -13.53
N VAL A 272 -16.22 -9.51 -12.65
CA VAL A 272 -16.34 -8.20 -11.98
C VAL A 272 -15.15 -7.29 -12.27
N GLY A 273 -13.95 -7.73 -11.95
CA GLY A 273 -12.75 -6.89 -11.98
C GLY A 273 -11.66 -7.37 -11.00
N GLY A 274 -10.66 -6.52 -10.78
CA GLY A 274 -9.55 -6.79 -9.89
C GLY A 274 -9.07 -5.56 -9.13
N CYS A 275 -8.27 -5.82 -8.09
CA CYS A 275 -7.67 -4.82 -7.25
C CYS A 275 -6.23 -5.21 -6.88
N GLY A 276 -5.37 -4.19 -6.76
CA GLY A 276 -4.05 -4.29 -6.14
C GLY A 276 -3.87 -3.23 -5.05
N ALA A 277 -3.17 -3.61 -3.98
CA ALA A 277 -3.01 -2.83 -2.76
C ALA A 277 -1.52 -2.68 -2.37
N THR A 278 -1.21 -1.61 -1.63
CA THR A 278 0.10 -1.33 -1.03
C THR A 278 -0.09 -0.45 0.20
N GLY A 279 0.78 -0.56 1.22
CA GLY A 279 0.68 0.28 2.41
C GLY A 279 1.10 -0.40 3.71
N ASP A 280 0.47 0.01 4.81
CA ASP A 280 0.61 -0.62 6.11
C ASP A 280 -0.09 -2.00 6.11
N GLY A 281 0.68 -3.04 5.76
CA GLY A 281 0.14 -4.39 5.61
C GLY A 281 -0.57 -4.95 6.84
N ASP A 282 -0.19 -4.52 8.05
CA ASP A 282 -0.81 -4.96 9.31
C ASP A 282 -2.20 -4.33 9.51
N VAL A 283 -2.41 -3.11 9.03
CA VAL A 283 -3.75 -2.48 8.99
C VAL A 283 -4.55 -3.02 7.81
N MET A 284 -3.95 -3.14 6.63
CA MET A 284 -4.64 -3.56 5.41
C MET A 284 -5.29 -4.94 5.57
N MET A 285 -4.59 -5.92 6.14
CA MET A 285 -5.16 -7.25 6.36
C MET A 285 -6.37 -7.29 7.30
N ARG A 286 -6.58 -6.25 8.13
CA ARG A 286 -7.77 -6.14 9.01
C ARG A 286 -9.02 -5.76 8.23
N PHE A 287 -8.88 -5.21 7.03
CA PHE A 287 -9.99 -4.71 6.21
C PHE A 287 -10.19 -5.47 4.90
N LEU A 288 -9.22 -6.29 4.47
CA LEU A 288 -9.25 -7.00 3.18
C LEU A 288 -9.63 -6.06 2.02
N PRO A 289 -8.84 -4.99 1.80
CA PRO A 289 -9.25 -3.87 0.95
C PRO A 289 -9.56 -4.28 -0.49
N CYS A 290 -8.82 -5.24 -1.06
CA CYS A 290 -9.05 -5.65 -2.43
C CYS A 290 -10.28 -6.55 -2.62
N TYR A 291 -10.58 -7.42 -1.66
CA TYR A 291 -11.85 -8.13 -1.65
C TYR A 291 -13.02 -7.13 -1.57
N GLN A 292 -12.93 -6.15 -0.65
CA GLN A 292 -13.96 -5.13 -0.53
C GLN A 292 -14.09 -4.28 -1.80
N ALA A 293 -12.99 -3.90 -2.45
CA ALA A 293 -13.02 -3.13 -3.69
C ALA A 293 -13.75 -3.88 -4.81
N VAL A 294 -13.45 -5.17 -4.98
CA VAL A 294 -14.12 -6.00 -6.00
C VAL A 294 -15.60 -6.21 -5.66
N GLU A 295 -15.97 -6.38 -4.40
CA GLU A 295 -17.39 -6.45 -4.01
C GLU A 295 -18.12 -5.10 -4.18
N ASN A 296 -17.45 -3.98 -3.97
CA ASN A 296 -17.98 -2.65 -4.27
C ASN A 296 -18.25 -2.49 -5.79
N LEU A 297 -17.35 -2.98 -6.65
CA LEU A 297 -17.59 -3.05 -8.10
C LEU A 297 -18.82 -3.90 -8.42
N ARG A 298 -18.95 -5.08 -7.78
CA ARG A 298 -20.10 -5.98 -7.96
C ARG A 298 -21.42 -5.29 -7.61
N GLN A 299 -21.40 -4.39 -6.63
CA GLN A 299 -22.55 -3.60 -6.20
C GLN A 299 -22.82 -2.37 -7.09
N GLY A 300 -22.05 -2.19 -8.17
CA GLY A 300 -22.27 -1.15 -9.18
C GLY A 300 -21.48 0.14 -8.96
N MET A 301 -20.54 0.17 -8.00
CA MET A 301 -19.62 1.30 -7.89
C MET A 301 -18.66 1.33 -9.08
N SER A 302 -18.28 2.53 -9.52
CA SER A 302 -17.14 2.68 -10.43
C SER A 302 -15.82 2.32 -9.72
N PRO A 303 -14.76 1.98 -10.47
CA PRO A 303 -13.44 1.71 -9.89
C PRO A 303 -12.90 2.83 -8.98
N GLN A 304 -13.15 4.09 -9.33
CA GLN A 304 -12.70 5.24 -8.54
C GLN A 304 -13.47 5.36 -7.21
N GLU A 305 -14.79 5.15 -7.24
CA GLU A 305 -15.62 5.15 -6.03
C GLU A 305 -15.28 3.96 -5.13
N ALA A 306 -15.09 2.77 -5.71
CA ALA A 306 -14.71 1.57 -4.98
C ALA A 306 -13.37 1.75 -4.24
N ALA A 307 -12.36 2.30 -4.91
CA ALA A 307 -11.07 2.60 -4.30
C ALA A 307 -11.20 3.61 -3.14
N GLN A 308 -11.98 4.68 -3.32
CA GLN A 308 -12.19 5.70 -2.30
C GLN A 308 -12.94 5.18 -1.08
N ASP A 309 -14.00 4.37 -1.26
CA ASP A 309 -14.75 3.80 -0.14
C ASP A 309 -13.85 2.93 0.75
N VAL A 310 -13.02 2.08 0.15
CA VAL A 310 -12.09 1.21 0.85
C VAL A 310 -11.09 2.02 1.69
N VAL A 311 -10.42 3.02 1.09
CA VAL A 311 -9.47 3.88 1.81
C VAL A 311 -10.15 4.65 2.93
N LYS A 312 -11.32 5.27 2.68
CA LYS A 312 -12.08 5.99 3.70
C LYS A 312 -12.50 5.09 4.86
N ARG A 313 -12.86 3.84 4.59
CA ARG A 313 -13.23 2.87 5.63
C ARG A 313 -12.07 2.58 6.58
N MET A 314 -10.86 2.41 6.05
CA MET A 314 -9.67 2.22 6.87
C MET A 314 -9.33 3.49 7.66
N LEU A 315 -9.37 4.67 7.02
CA LEU A 315 -9.08 5.96 7.66
C LEU A 315 -10.05 6.30 8.80
N ARG A 316 -11.30 5.86 8.77
CA ARG A 316 -12.24 6.00 9.89
C ARG A 316 -11.75 5.33 11.19
N LYS A 317 -10.85 4.35 11.09
CA LYS A 317 -10.28 3.61 12.23
C LYS A 317 -8.80 3.88 12.45
N TYR A 318 -8.05 4.12 11.38
CA TYR A 318 -6.62 4.42 11.41
C TYR A 318 -6.32 5.70 10.63
N PRO A 319 -6.60 6.90 11.20
CA PRO A 319 -6.58 8.16 10.44
C PRO A 319 -5.22 8.60 9.90
N ARG A 320 -4.11 8.04 10.41
CA ARG A 320 -2.75 8.34 9.93
C ARG A 320 -2.11 7.16 9.19
N MET A 321 -2.88 6.13 8.83
CA MET A 321 -2.32 5.04 8.04
C MET A 321 -1.95 5.51 6.64
N SER A 322 -0.94 4.87 6.06
CA SER A 322 -0.63 5.03 4.64
C SER A 322 -1.14 3.84 3.85
N SER A 323 -1.81 4.11 2.73
CA SER A 323 -2.36 3.09 1.85
C SER A 323 -2.41 3.59 0.40
N GLY A 324 -2.40 2.66 -0.53
CA GLY A 324 -2.67 2.88 -1.95
C GLY A 324 -3.46 1.71 -2.49
N ILE A 325 -4.57 1.99 -3.14
CA ILE A 325 -5.47 1.01 -3.74
C ILE A 325 -5.64 1.39 -5.21
N VAL A 326 -5.43 0.43 -6.10
CA VAL A 326 -5.78 0.55 -7.53
C VAL A 326 -6.82 -0.51 -7.88
N VAL A 327 -7.85 -0.10 -8.61
CA VAL A 327 -9.02 -0.92 -8.94
C VAL A 327 -9.27 -0.84 -10.44
N VAL A 328 -9.61 -1.97 -11.06
CA VAL A 328 -10.00 -2.07 -12.46
C VAL A 328 -11.22 -2.97 -12.58
N ASN A 329 -12.20 -2.62 -13.41
CA ASN A 329 -13.35 -3.48 -13.69
C ASN A 329 -13.13 -4.36 -14.94
N SER A 330 -14.08 -5.24 -15.22
CA SER A 330 -14.01 -6.16 -16.35
C SER A 330 -13.96 -5.51 -17.74
N LYS A 331 -14.29 -4.22 -17.83
CA LYS A 331 -14.22 -3.43 -19.07
C LYS A 331 -12.88 -2.69 -19.23
N GLY A 332 -12.01 -2.74 -18.21
CA GLY A 332 -10.75 -2.01 -18.15
C GLY A 332 -10.88 -0.56 -17.68
N GLU A 333 -12.07 -0.11 -17.26
CA GLU A 333 -12.19 1.18 -16.55
C GLU A 333 -11.46 1.04 -15.21
N HIS A 334 -10.77 2.09 -14.78
CA HIS A 334 -9.89 1.99 -13.61
C HIS A 334 -9.87 3.26 -12.76
N GLY A 335 -9.44 3.12 -11.51
CA GLY A 335 -9.37 4.20 -10.54
C GLY A 335 -8.42 3.86 -9.40
N GLY A 336 -8.06 4.88 -8.61
CA GLY A 336 -7.18 4.67 -7.47
C GLY A 336 -7.44 5.66 -6.34
N ALA A 337 -7.11 5.25 -5.12
CA ALA A 337 -7.17 6.08 -3.93
C ALA A 337 -5.97 5.77 -3.04
N GLY A 338 -5.50 6.75 -2.28
CA GLY A 338 -4.44 6.52 -1.30
C GLY A 338 -4.58 7.43 -0.09
N SER A 339 -3.78 7.20 0.93
CA SER A 339 -3.71 8.00 2.15
C SER A 339 -2.28 8.06 2.67
N GLY A 340 -1.96 9.06 3.49
CA GLY A 340 -0.62 9.24 4.10
C GLY A 340 0.45 9.76 3.14
N TRP A 341 0.30 9.52 1.83
CA TRP A 341 1.21 9.96 0.77
C TRP A 341 0.46 10.28 -0.53
N THR A 342 1.18 10.85 -1.50
CA THR A 342 0.74 10.86 -2.89
C THR A 342 1.00 9.48 -3.50
N PHE A 343 -0.07 8.73 -3.74
CA PHE A 343 0.01 7.41 -4.36
C PHE A 343 0.17 7.53 -5.88
N THR A 344 0.81 6.55 -6.51
CA THR A 344 0.85 6.43 -7.97
C THR A 344 0.53 5.01 -8.38
N TYR A 345 0.01 4.82 -9.59
CA TYR A 345 -0.11 3.49 -10.20
C TYR A 345 0.24 3.56 -11.69
N ALA A 346 0.72 2.45 -12.23
CA ALA A 346 1.08 2.31 -13.63
C ALA A 346 0.01 1.50 -14.38
N VAL A 347 -0.32 1.92 -15.59
CA VAL A 347 -1.30 1.25 -16.46
C VAL A 347 -0.85 1.26 -17.91
N ARG A 348 -1.11 0.16 -18.62
CA ARG A 348 -0.92 0.04 -20.07
C ARG A 348 -2.03 -0.80 -20.69
N GLY A 349 -2.67 -0.28 -21.72
CA GLY A 349 -3.67 -0.98 -22.54
C GLY A 349 -3.38 -0.87 -24.03
N SER A 350 -4.18 -1.56 -24.85
CA SER A 350 -3.95 -1.66 -26.31
C SER A 350 -4.05 -0.35 -27.08
N GLY A 351 -4.80 0.62 -26.57
CA GLY A 351 -4.88 1.98 -27.10
C GLY A 351 -3.70 2.87 -26.73
N MET A 352 -2.69 2.36 -26.02
CA MET A 352 -1.56 3.14 -25.52
C MET A 352 -0.23 2.72 -26.17
N ASN A 353 0.59 3.72 -26.53
CA ASN A 353 1.93 3.47 -27.06
C ASN A 353 2.94 3.02 -25.99
N ALA A 354 2.77 3.48 -24.75
CA ALA A 354 3.65 3.21 -23.62
C ALA A 354 2.86 3.21 -22.31
N THR A 355 3.43 2.62 -21.25
CA THR A 355 2.88 2.70 -19.89
C THR A 355 2.71 4.15 -19.45
N GLN A 356 1.58 4.45 -18.82
CA GLN A 356 1.34 5.74 -18.17
C GLN A 356 1.31 5.56 -16.66
N VAL A 357 1.81 6.58 -15.95
CA VAL A 357 1.74 6.68 -14.50
C VAL A 357 0.65 7.67 -14.15
N ILE A 358 -0.30 7.24 -13.32
CA ILE A 358 -1.37 8.08 -12.79
C ILE A 358 -1.02 8.48 -11.36
N THR A 359 -1.08 9.78 -11.09
CA THR A 359 -0.85 10.34 -9.74
C THR A 359 -2.18 10.52 -9.01
N VAL A 360 -2.24 10.02 -7.78
CA VAL A 360 -3.42 10.01 -6.93
C VAL A 360 -3.13 10.80 -5.66
N PRO A 361 -3.70 12.01 -5.50
CA PRO A 361 -3.60 12.77 -4.27
C PRO A 361 -4.19 11.99 -3.07
N PRO A 362 -3.65 12.16 -1.85
CA PRO A 362 -4.16 11.48 -0.67
C PRO A 362 -5.61 11.89 -0.38
N VAL A 363 -6.42 10.90 -0.01
CA VAL A 363 -7.73 11.09 0.60
C VAL A 363 -7.50 11.58 2.03
N GLU A 364 -8.11 12.72 2.36
CA GLU A 364 -8.11 13.22 3.74
C GLU A 364 -9.21 12.51 4.56
N ALA A 365 -8.93 12.28 5.84
CA ALA A 365 -9.95 11.83 6.77
C ALA A 365 -10.89 13.01 7.09
N ASP A 366 -12.18 12.89 6.77
CA ASP A 366 -13.17 13.91 7.11
C ASP A 366 -13.24 14.12 8.63
N ARG A 367 -12.68 15.24 9.11
CA ARG A 367 -12.62 15.59 10.54
C ARG A 367 -14.02 15.81 11.15
N GLU A 368 -15.01 16.20 10.35
CA GLU A 368 -16.38 16.46 10.82
C GLU A 368 -17.21 15.20 11.08
N GLU A 369 -17.00 14.12 10.31
CA GLU A 369 -17.74 12.87 10.50
C GLU A 369 -17.30 12.13 11.79
N LEU A 370 -16.05 12.33 12.19
CA LEU A 370 -15.47 11.81 13.43
C LEU A 370 -15.92 12.59 14.68
N SER A 371 -16.10 13.91 14.59
CA SER A 371 -16.56 14.74 15.71
C SER A 371 -18.07 14.61 15.97
N GLY A 372 -18.87 14.38 14.93
CA GLY A 372 -20.32 14.17 15.03
C GLY A 372 -20.73 12.89 15.76
N ARG A 373 -19.90 11.83 15.72
CA ARG A 373 -20.15 10.58 16.48
C ARG A 373 -19.70 10.65 17.93
N ALA A 374 -18.60 11.35 18.23
CA ALA A 374 -18.15 11.58 19.60
C ALA A 374 -19.16 12.43 20.39
N THR A 375 -19.78 13.44 19.75
CA THR A 375 -20.82 14.26 20.37
C THR A 375 -22.16 13.51 20.53
N ALA A 376 -22.56 12.68 19.56
CA ALA A 376 -23.78 11.88 19.65
C ALA A 376 -23.71 10.77 20.73
N SER A 377 -22.53 10.20 20.97
CA SER A 377 -22.31 9.23 22.07
C SER A 377 -22.43 9.89 23.45
N ASN A 378 -21.91 11.11 23.60
CA ASN A 378 -21.99 11.85 24.86
C ASN A 378 -23.39 12.42 25.14
N LEU A 379 -24.18 12.75 24.11
CA LEU A 379 -25.57 13.19 24.30
C LEU A 379 -26.52 12.06 24.71
N ARG A 380 -26.26 10.80 24.33
CA ARG A 380 -27.10 9.66 24.77
C ARG A 380 -26.87 9.26 26.22
N LEU A 381 -25.67 9.48 26.76
CA LEU A 381 -25.37 9.24 28.18
C LEU A 381 -25.99 10.32 29.08
N LEU A 382 -26.08 11.58 28.62
CA LEU A 382 -26.71 12.67 29.38
C LEU A 382 -28.26 12.65 29.38
N GLN A 383 -28.89 11.86 28.51
CA GLN A 383 -30.36 11.69 28.48
C GLN A 383 -30.86 10.46 29.26
N GLN A 384 -29.97 9.70 29.90
CA GLN A 384 -30.35 8.62 30.83
C GLN A 384 -30.25 9.00 32.31
N GLU A 385 -29.83 10.24 32.63
CA GLU A 385 -29.76 10.78 34.00
C GLU A 385 -30.67 12.01 34.25
N LEU A 386 -31.76 12.14 33.49
CA LEU A 386 -32.90 13.02 33.78
C LEU A 386 -34.18 12.20 33.75
#